data_AF-A0A822HHU7-F1
#
_entry.id   AF-A0A822HHU7-F1
#
_cell.length_a   1.000
_cell.length_b   1.000
_cell.length_c   1.000
_cell.angle_alpha   90.00
_cell.angle_beta   90.00
_cell.angle_gamma   90.00
#
_symmetry.space_group_name_H-M   'P 1'
#
loop_
_entity.id
_entity.type
_entity.pdbx_description
1 polymer ?
#
loop_
_entity_poly.entity_id
_entity_poly.type
_entity_poly.pdbx_seq_one_letter_code
_entity_poly.pdbx_strand_id
1 'polypeptide(L)'
;IDQTKLKSIEQSENFRSLSNTNKIQNLQIFHCCSFDEIQFFINLFPQLESLQTEVFRKQIVQITRCLLSKMDHLFFLHITNIIKTYLQKLNFLIKSENLLDDYLIKFIDHDLY
;
A
#
# COMPACT_ATOMS: atom_id res chain seq x y z
N ILE A 1 8.65 -14.33 2.35
CA ILE A 1 8.81 -14.80 0.95
C ILE A 1 10.28 -14.63 0.56
N ASP A 2 10.84 -15.51 -0.26
CA ASP A 2 12.22 -15.38 -0.76
C ASP A 2 12.34 -14.23 -1.78
N GLN A 3 13.15 -13.22 -1.46
CA GLN A 3 13.34 -12.02 -2.28
C GLN A 3 13.92 -12.33 -3.67
N THR A 4 14.74 -13.37 -3.79
CA THR A 4 15.32 -13.75 -5.09
C THR A 4 14.26 -14.33 -6.03
N LYS A 5 13.33 -15.11 -5.47
CA LYS A 5 12.21 -15.68 -6.22
C LYS A 5 11.23 -14.60 -6.69
N LEU A 6 10.90 -13.61 -5.84
CA LEU A 6 10.05 -12.48 -6.24
C LEU A 6 10.65 -11.72 -7.41
N LYS A 7 11.94 -11.36 -7.34
CA LYS A 7 12.63 -10.67 -8.43
C LYS A 7 12.62 -11.47 -9.74
N SER A 8 12.81 -12.79 -9.68
CA SER A 8 12.73 -13.62 -10.89
C SER A 8 11.32 -13.63 -11.51
N ILE A 9 10.27 -13.55 -10.69
CA ILE A 9 8.88 -13.50 -11.17
C ILE A 9 8.63 -12.16 -11.86
N GLU A 10 9.01 -11.03 -11.24
CA GLU A 10 8.82 -9.69 -11.79
C GLU A 10 9.54 -9.47 -13.12
N GLN A 11 10.64 -10.20 -13.35
CA GLN A 11 11.40 -10.13 -14.61
C GLN A 11 10.80 -10.98 -15.74
N SER A 12 9.86 -11.88 -15.43
CA SER A 12 9.28 -12.79 -16.43
C SER A 12 8.35 -12.06 -17.41
N GLU A 13 8.32 -12.53 -18.67
CA GLU A 13 7.40 -11.99 -19.69
C GLU A 13 5.93 -12.19 -19.28
N ASN A 14 5.62 -13.32 -18.66
CA ASN A 14 4.27 -13.60 -18.15
C ASN A 14 3.83 -12.56 -17.13
N PHE A 15 4.71 -12.17 -16.20
CA PHE A 15 4.40 -11.14 -15.23
C PHE A 15 4.18 -9.78 -15.89
N ARG A 16 5.05 -9.37 -16.81
CA ARG A 16 4.90 -8.10 -17.55
C ARG A 16 3.61 -8.05 -18.35
N SER A 17 3.29 -9.14 -19.04
CA SER A 17 2.04 -9.27 -19.80
C SER A 17 0.81 -9.17 -18.88
N LEU A 18 0.82 -9.89 -17.76
CA LEU A 18 -0.25 -9.83 -16.77
C LEU A 18 -0.39 -8.42 -16.18
N SER A 19 0.70 -7.80 -15.73
CA SER A 19 0.71 -6.44 -15.18
C SER A 19 0.13 -5.43 -16.16
N ASN A 20 0.57 -5.45 -17.43
CA ASN A 20 0.12 -4.51 -18.46
C ASN A 20 -1.36 -4.71 -18.86
N THR A 21 -1.87 -5.93 -18.75
CA THR A 21 -3.26 -6.25 -19.11
C THR A 21 -4.22 -6.21 -17.92
N ASN A 22 -3.67 -6.08 -16.70
CA ASN A 22 -4.45 -6.07 -15.49
C ASN A 22 -5.29 -4.78 -15.38
N LYS A 23 -6.57 -4.94 -15.06
CA LYS A 23 -7.54 -3.84 -14.86
C LYS A 23 -8.11 -3.80 -13.44
N ILE A 24 -7.48 -4.49 -12.50
CA ILE A 24 -7.90 -4.50 -11.10
C ILE A 24 -7.63 -3.12 -10.52
N GLN A 25 -8.71 -2.45 -10.15
CA GLN A 25 -8.71 -1.14 -9.48
C GLN A 25 -8.88 -1.28 -7.97
N ASN A 26 -9.44 -2.39 -7.48
CA ASN A 26 -9.73 -2.60 -6.07
C ASN A 26 -9.09 -3.90 -5.59
N LEU A 27 -8.20 -3.81 -4.61
CA LEU A 27 -7.50 -4.95 -4.04
C LEU A 27 -7.70 -4.99 -2.53
N GLN A 28 -8.18 -6.13 -2.04
CA GLN A 28 -8.31 -6.40 -0.61
C GLN A 28 -7.45 -7.60 -0.24
N ILE A 29 -6.62 -7.42 0.79
CA ILE A 29 -5.68 -8.43 1.27
C ILE A 29 -5.93 -8.65 2.77
N PHE A 30 -6.25 -9.89 3.12
CA PHE A 30 -6.65 -10.27 4.49
C PHE A 30 -5.48 -10.78 5.34
N HIS A 31 -4.25 -10.36 5.03
CA HIS A 31 -3.08 -10.70 5.83
C HIS A 31 -2.13 -9.51 5.91
N CYS A 32 -1.20 -9.57 6.86
CA CYS A 32 -0.21 -8.53 7.09
C CYS A 32 0.86 -8.53 5.99
N CYS A 33 0.80 -7.55 5.09
CA CYS A 33 1.75 -7.37 4.00
C CYS A 33 3.04 -6.70 4.47
N SER A 34 4.15 -7.28 4.01
CA SER A 34 5.49 -6.68 4.03
C SER A 34 5.66 -5.66 2.93
N PHE A 35 6.69 -4.83 3.08
CA PHE A 35 7.07 -3.86 2.06
C PHE A 35 7.28 -4.50 0.69
N ASP A 36 7.98 -5.64 0.64
CA ASP A 36 8.26 -6.35 -0.61
C ASP A 36 6.98 -6.87 -1.28
N GLU A 37 6.01 -7.35 -0.48
CA GLU A 37 4.69 -7.75 -0.99
C GLU A 37 3.90 -6.57 -1.53
N ILE A 38 3.91 -5.43 -0.83
CA ILE A 38 3.30 -4.20 -1.33
C ILE A 38 3.92 -3.78 -2.66
N GLN A 39 5.25 -3.78 -2.78
CA GLN A 39 5.92 -3.46 -4.04
C GLN A 39 5.50 -4.41 -5.16
N PHE A 40 5.44 -5.70 -4.87
CA PHE A 40 4.99 -6.70 -5.83
C PHE A 40 3.55 -6.41 -6.31
N PHE A 41 2.62 -6.08 -5.40
CA PHE A 41 1.24 -5.75 -5.77
C PHE A 41 1.13 -4.47 -6.57
N ILE A 42 1.89 -3.43 -6.22
CA ILE A 42 1.96 -2.17 -6.98
C ILE A 42 2.40 -2.46 -8.42
N ASN A 43 3.42 -3.30 -8.59
CA ASN A 43 3.94 -3.66 -9.90
C ASN A 43 2.97 -4.56 -10.70
N LEU A 44 2.19 -5.40 -10.02
CA LEU A 44 1.24 -6.32 -10.67
C LEU A 44 -0.09 -5.64 -11.03
N PHE A 45 -0.50 -4.62 -10.27
CA PHE A 45 -1.76 -3.90 -10.42
C PHE A 45 -1.50 -2.40 -10.64
N PRO A 46 -0.94 -1.99 -11.79
CA PRO A 46 -0.53 -0.60 -12.02
C PRO A 46 -1.71 0.40 -12.05
N GLN A 47 -2.94 -0.09 -12.25
CA GLN A 47 -4.17 0.73 -12.28
C GLN A 47 -4.94 0.69 -10.94
N LEU A 48 -4.27 0.33 -9.84
CA LEU A 48 -4.93 0.21 -8.55
C LEU A 48 -5.37 1.58 -8.02
N GLU A 49 -6.66 1.68 -7.71
CA GLU A 49 -7.31 2.88 -7.17
C GLU A 49 -7.62 2.76 -5.68
N SER A 50 -7.82 1.53 -5.20
CA SER A 50 -8.18 1.22 -3.82
C SER A 50 -7.41 0.00 -3.32
N LEU A 51 -6.69 0.19 -2.22
CA LEU A 51 -5.97 -0.87 -1.51
C LEU A 51 -6.47 -0.97 -0.07
N GLN A 52 -7.01 -2.13 0.28
CA GLN A 52 -7.27 -2.51 1.66
C GLN A 52 -6.34 -3.63 2.09
N THR A 53 -5.57 -3.43 3.15
CA THR A 53 -4.63 -4.44 3.64
C THR A 53 -4.23 -4.21 5.10
N GLU A 54 -3.72 -5.24 5.75
CA GLU A 54 -2.92 -5.09 6.97
C GLU A 54 -1.46 -4.88 6.57
N VAL A 55 -0.70 -4.07 7.31
CA VAL A 55 0.72 -3.85 7.01
C VAL A 55 1.58 -4.11 8.23
N PHE A 56 2.81 -4.59 8.01
CA PHE A 56 3.75 -4.71 9.10
C PHE A 56 4.01 -3.35 9.71
N ARG A 57 3.60 -3.21 10.96
CA ARG A 57 3.70 -2.02 11.80
C ARG A 57 5.04 -1.26 11.71
N LYS A 58 6.16 -1.98 11.65
CA LYS A 58 7.51 -1.37 11.56
C LYS A 58 7.77 -0.72 10.18
N GLN A 59 7.05 -1.15 9.15
CA GLN A 59 7.23 -0.76 7.76
C GLN A 59 6.17 0.23 7.26
N ILE A 60 5.18 0.58 8.10
CA ILE A 60 4.03 1.39 7.66
C ILE A 60 4.43 2.70 6.98
N VAL A 61 5.39 3.45 7.54
CA VAL A 61 5.87 4.71 6.96
C VAL A 61 6.52 4.47 5.59
N GLN A 62 7.33 3.41 5.48
CA GLN A 62 8.00 3.05 4.24
C GLN A 62 7.00 2.61 3.16
N ILE A 63 6.00 1.82 3.55
CA ILE A 63 4.90 1.38 2.70
C ILE A 63 4.08 2.57 2.20
N THR A 64 3.68 3.47 3.10
CA THR A 64 2.92 4.68 2.75
C THR A 64 3.70 5.54 1.77
N ARG A 65 4.99 5.82 2.02
CA ARG A 65 5.85 6.56 1.06
C ARG A 65 5.93 5.89 -0.31
N CYS A 66 6.05 4.56 -0.35
CA CYS A 66 6.11 3.83 -1.61
C CYS A 66 4.80 3.92 -2.40
N LEU A 67 3.66 3.83 -1.72
CA LEU A 67 2.35 3.98 -2.36
C LEU A 67 2.18 5.39 -2.92
N LEU A 68 2.51 6.41 -2.12
CA LEU A 68 2.42 7.82 -2.53
C LEU A 68 3.35 8.19 -3.69
N SER A 69 4.52 7.55 -3.78
CA SER A 69 5.51 7.86 -4.84
C SER A 69 5.36 7.05 -6.11
N LYS A 70 4.63 5.93 -6.08
CA LYS A 70 4.51 5.01 -7.22
C LYS A 70 3.10 4.88 -7.78
N MET A 71 2.08 5.31 -7.04
CA MET A 71 0.69 5.12 -7.45
C MET A 71 -0.05 6.46 -7.49
N ASP A 72 0.08 7.14 -8.62
CA ASP A 72 -0.60 8.40 -8.90
C ASP A 72 -2.14 8.27 -8.94
N HIS A 73 -2.64 7.04 -9.07
CA HIS A 73 -4.07 6.72 -9.15
C HIS A 73 -4.66 6.13 -7.87
N LEU A 74 -3.86 5.98 -6.80
CA LEU A 74 -4.36 5.40 -5.56
C LEU A 74 -5.17 6.44 -4.78
N PHE A 75 -6.50 6.39 -4.93
CA PHE A 75 -7.44 7.27 -4.25
C PHE A 75 -7.76 6.82 -2.81
N PHE A 76 -7.68 5.52 -2.54
CA PHE A 76 -8.06 4.97 -1.24
C PHE A 76 -7.04 3.96 -0.72
N LEU A 77 -6.48 4.25 0.47
CA LEU A 77 -5.65 3.32 1.23
C LEU A 77 -6.31 3.06 2.59
N HIS A 78 -6.77 1.83 2.79
CA HIS A 78 -7.34 1.37 4.05
C HIS A 78 -6.40 0.37 4.73
N ILE A 79 -5.79 0.82 5.83
CA ILE A 79 -4.95 -0.04 6.66
C ILE A 79 -5.77 -0.53 7.85
N THR A 80 -6.07 -1.83 7.87
CA THR A 80 -6.80 -2.46 8.97
C THR A 80 -5.88 -2.80 10.15
N ASN A 81 -6.46 -3.01 11.35
CA ASN A 81 -5.77 -3.43 12.57
C ASN A 81 -4.60 -2.51 13.01
N ILE A 82 -4.73 -1.21 12.73
CA ILE A 82 -3.74 -0.19 13.10
C ILE A 82 -3.98 0.31 14.54
N ILE A 83 -2.91 0.36 15.35
CA ILE A 83 -2.97 0.98 16.67
C ILE A 83 -2.70 2.49 16.59
N LYS A 84 -3.27 3.26 17.53
CA LYS A 84 -3.24 4.73 17.57
C LYS A 84 -1.84 5.34 17.50
N THR A 85 -0.79 4.64 17.97
CA THR A 85 0.59 5.14 17.90
C THR A 85 1.12 5.24 16.46
N TYR A 86 0.63 4.43 15.53
CA TYR A 86 1.02 4.54 14.11
C TYR A 86 0.28 5.66 13.38
N LEU A 87 -0.94 6.01 13.83
CA LEU A 87 -1.64 7.18 13.33
C LEU A 87 -0.82 8.46 13.56
N GLN A 88 -0.19 8.60 14.72
CA GLN A 88 0.71 9.73 15.02
C GLN A 88 1.90 9.78 14.05
N LYS A 89 2.49 8.62 13.71
CA LYS A 89 3.60 8.53 12.75
C LYS A 89 3.17 8.91 11.34
N LEU A 90 2.00 8.46 10.90
CA LEU A 90 1.44 8.81 9.59
C LEU A 90 1.06 10.29 9.51
N ASN A 91 0.47 10.85 10.55
CA ASN A 91 0.18 12.29 10.62
C ASN A 91 1.46 13.13 10.58
N PHE A 92 2.52 12.68 11.27
CA PHE A 92 3.81 13.33 11.18
C PHE A 92 4.39 13.26 9.77
N LEU A 93 4.30 12.10 9.11
CA LEU A 93 4.73 11.91 7.73
C LEU A 93 4.05 12.90 6.77
N ILE A 94 2.72 12.94 6.76
CA ILE A 94 1.94 13.84 5.89
C ILE A 94 2.32 15.30 6.11
N LYS A 95 2.45 15.72 7.37
CA LYS A 95 2.88 17.09 7.70
C LYS A 95 4.30 17.38 7.23
N SER A 96 5.23 16.44 7.44
CA SER A 96 6.64 16.63 7.08
C SER A 96 6.88 16.71 5.58
N GLU A 97 6.02 16.08 4.78
CA GLU A 97 6.12 16.04 3.32
C GLU A 97 5.16 17.04 2.64
N ASN A 98 4.49 17.90 3.42
CA ASN A 98 3.50 18.90 2.94
C ASN A 98 2.37 18.30 2.10
N LEU A 99 1.96 17.08 2.43
CA LEU A 99 0.94 16.30 1.70
C LEU A 99 -0.50 16.63 2.13
N LEU A 100 -0.70 17.69 2.92
CA LEU A 100 -1.99 17.98 3.55
C LEU A 100 -3.07 18.42 2.55
N ASP A 101 -2.67 19.04 1.44
CA ASP A 101 -3.60 19.52 0.42
C ASP A 101 -4.15 18.38 -0.45
N ASP A 102 -3.37 17.30 -0.59
CA ASP A 102 -3.69 16.17 -1.47
C ASP A 102 -4.24 14.95 -0.70
N TYR A 103 -4.00 14.84 0.62
CA TYR A 103 -4.27 13.63 1.38
C TYR A 103 -4.98 13.87 2.72
N LEU A 104 -6.00 13.05 3.00
CA LEU A 104 -6.75 13.06 4.25
C LEU A 104 -6.61 11.71 4.98
N ILE A 105 -6.06 11.73 6.19
CA ILE A 105 -6.05 10.55 7.08
C ILE A 105 -7.30 10.57 7.96
N LYS A 106 -8.04 9.46 7.97
CA LYS A 106 -9.12 9.19 8.93
C LYS A 106 -8.79 7.94 9.74
N PHE A 107 -9.03 8.00 11.05
CA PHE A 107 -8.99 6.83 11.92
C PHE A 107 -10.42 6.43 12.27
N ILE A 108 -10.77 5.19 11.98
CA ILE A 108 -12.08 4.62 12.30
C ILE A 108 -11.84 3.58 13.39
N ASP A 109 -12.36 3.87 14.58
CA ASP A 109 -12.38 2.93 15.70
C ASP A 109 -13.75 2.25 15.72
N HIS A 110 -13.79 0.94 15.44
CA HIS A 110 -15.04 0.19 15.45
C HIS A 110 -15.51 -0.16 16.87
N ASP A 111 -14.67 0.00 17.90
CA ASP A 111 -15.07 -0.20 19.30
C ASP A 111 -15.85 1.01 19.88
N LEU A 112 -16.04 2.07 19.09
CA LEU A 112 -16.79 3.27 19.47
C LEU A 112 -18.24 3.31 18.93
N TYR A 113 -18.77 2.20 18.39
CA TYR A 113 -20.16 2.06 17.94
C TYR A 113 -20.87 0.85 18.55
#